data_AF-S4MQ62-F1
#
_entry.id   AF-S4MQ62-F1
#
_cell.length_a   1.000
_cell.length_b   1.000
_cell.length_c   1.000
_cell.angle_alpha   90.00
_cell.angle_beta   90.00
_cell.angle_gamma   90.00
#
_symmetry.space_group_name_H-M   'P 1'
#
loop_
_entity.id
_entity.type
_entity.pdbx_description
1 polymer ?
#
loop_
_entity_poly.entity_id
_entity_poly.type
_entity_poly.pdbx_seq_one_letter_code
_entity_poly.pdbx_strand_id
1 'polypeptide(L)' 'MQAQEPLEGEWVGDLLATAAGKVLDERFTPTAGQHCTHCAFRASCSARQEGRHVVE' A
#
# COMPACT_ATOMS: atom_id res chain seq x y z
N MET A 1 -12.64 -23.06 -30.41
CA MET A 1 -12.86 -22.38 -29.11
C MET A 1 -11.48 -22.05 -28.56
N GLN A 2 -11.20 -20.81 -28.19
CA GLN A 2 -9.99 -20.50 -27.41
C GLN A 2 -10.31 -20.78 -25.94
N ALA A 3 -9.58 -21.71 -25.34
CA ALA A 3 -9.65 -21.94 -23.90
C ALA A 3 -8.63 -21.03 -23.24
N GLN A 4 -9.07 -20.23 -22.27
CA GLN A 4 -8.18 -19.48 -21.39
C GLN A 4 -7.36 -20.47 -20.58
N GLU A 5 -6.04 -20.29 -20.57
CA GLU A 5 -5.15 -21.10 -19.73
C GLU A 5 -5.44 -20.83 -18.25
N PRO A 6 -5.30 -21.84 -17.37
CA PRO A 6 -5.51 -21.68 -15.94
C PRO A 6 -4.63 -20.54 -15.41
N LEU A 7 -5.20 -19.70 -14.56
CA LEU A 7 -4.42 -18.68 -13.88
C LEU A 7 -3.43 -19.38 -12.94
N GLU A 8 -2.13 -19.31 -13.27
CA GLU A 8 -1.06 -19.73 -12.37
C GLU A 8 -0.97 -18.71 -11.22
N GLY A 9 -1.39 -19.14 -10.02
CA GLY A 9 -1.81 -18.23 -8.95
C GLY A 9 -0.91 -18.20 -7.70
N GLU A 10 0.35 -18.65 -7.79
CA GLU A 10 1.25 -18.62 -6.62
C GLU A 10 1.53 -17.17 -6.17
N TRP A 11 1.60 -16.23 -7.11
CA TRP A 11 1.91 -14.82 -6.83
C TRP A 11 0.92 -14.14 -5.87
N VAL A 12 -0.35 -14.59 -5.84
CA VAL A 12 -1.35 -14.04 -4.92
C VAL A 12 -0.99 -14.42 -3.49
N GLY A 13 -0.53 -15.66 -3.28
CA GLY A 13 -0.06 -16.14 -1.99
C GLY A 13 1.10 -15.29 -1.47
N ASP A 14 2.11 -15.06 -2.31
CA ASP A 14 3.27 -14.24 -1.95
C ASP A 14 2.91 -12.77 -1.68
N LEU A 15 2.00 -12.22 -2.48
CA LEU A 15 1.50 -10.86 -2.28
C LEU A 15 0.80 -10.74 -0.92
N LEU A 16 -0.09 -11.68 -0.61
CA LEU A 16 -0.84 -11.70 0.65
C LEU A 16 0.10 -11.93 1.84
N ALA A 17 1.05 -12.86 1.75
CA ALA A 17 2.03 -13.11 2.79
C ALA A 17 2.88 -11.86 3.08
N THR A 18 3.32 -11.16 2.04
CA THR A 18 4.07 -9.90 2.16
C THR A 18 3.23 -8.80 2.81
N ALA A 19 1.95 -8.67 2.41
CA ALA A 19 1.05 -7.68 3.00
C ALA A 19 0.75 -7.98 4.48
N ALA A 20 0.47 -9.24 4.81
CA ALA A 20 0.20 -9.68 6.17
C ALA A 20 1.41 -9.44 7.10
N GLY A 21 2.63 -9.74 6.64
CA GLY A 21 3.84 -9.47 7.39
C GLY A 21 3.99 -8.00 7.80
N LYS A 22 3.68 -7.07 6.89
CA LYS A 22 3.70 -5.63 7.19
C LYS A 22 2.65 -5.21 8.22
N VAL A 23 1.46 -5.82 8.17
CA VAL A 23 0.38 -5.55 9.15
C VAL A 23 0.80 -6.02 10.53
N LEU A 24 1.40 -7.21 10.61
CA LEU A 24 1.87 -7.80 11.87
C LEU A 24 3.07 -7.07 12.46
N ASP A 25 3.92 -6.44 11.64
CA ASP A 25 5.04 -5.60 12.10
C ASP A 25 4.58 -4.24 12.66
N GLU A 26 3.29 -3.89 12.52
CA GLU A 26 2.66 -2.65 13.00
C GLU A 26 3.36 -1.35 12.52
N ARG A 27 4.17 -1.43 11.47
CA ARG A 27 4.93 -0.32 10.89
C ARG A 27 4.38 0.04 9.52
N PHE A 28 3.65 1.16 9.48
CA PHE A 28 2.99 1.64 8.27
C PHE A 28 3.59 2.97 7.81
N THR A 29 4.56 2.89 6.90
CA THR A 29 5.07 4.09 6.21
C THR A 29 4.30 4.29 4.92
N PRO A 30 3.50 5.37 4.77
CA PRO A 30 2.76 5.62 3.55
C PRO A 30 3.69 5.98 2.39
N THR A 31 3.40 5.47 1.19
CA THR A 31 4.05 5.88 -0.06
C THR A 31 3.09 6.74 -0.85
N ALA A 32 3.45 8.00 -1.11
CA ALA A 32 2.62 8.91 -1.89
C ALA A 32 2.59 8.51 -3.37
N GLY A 33 1.43 8.67 -4.02
CA GLY A 33 1.23 8.32 -5.43
C GLY A 33 -0.12 8.81 -5.97
N GLN A 34 -0.51 8.29 -7.15
CA GLN A 34 -1.71 8.79 -7.86
C GLN A 34 -3.01 8.61 -7.06
N HIS A 35 -3.11 7.59 -6.23
CA HIS A 35 -4.30 7.35 -5.39
C HIS A 35 -4.46 8.35 -4.24
N CYS A 36 -3.46 9.18 -3.95
CA CYS A 36 -3.54 10.15 -2.87
C CYS A 36 -4.66 11.18 -3.05
N THR A 37 -5.10 11.45 -4.28
CA THR A 37 -6.24 12.35 -4.55
C THR A 37 -7.57 11.81 -4.05
N HIS A 38 -7.70 10.49 -3.92
CA HIS A 38 -8.91 9.79 -3.46
C HIS A 38 -8.79 9.23 -2.04
N CYS A 39 -7.64 9.39 -1.38
CA CYS A 39 -7.40 8.85 -0.04
C CYS A 39 -8.08 9.70 1.04
N ALA A 40 -8.93 9.08 1.87
CA ALA A 40 -9.61 9.76 2.98
C ALA A 40 -8.64 10.33 4.04
N PHE A 41 -7.46 9.71 4.21
CA PHE A 41 -6.43 10.12 5.17
C PHE A 41 -5.46 11.16 4.61
N ARG A 42 -5.68 11.66 3.39
CA ARG A 42 -4.77 12.57 2.68
C ARG A 42 -4.36 13.77 3.53
N ALA A 43 -5.27 14.37 4.30
CA ALA A 43 -4.98 15.56 5.11
C ALA A 43 -3.99 15.32 6.26
N SER A 44 -3.92 14.09 6.79
CA SER A 44 -3.11 13.74 7.97
C SER A 44 -1.90 12.87 7.62
N CYS A 45 -1.66 12.60 6.34
CA CYS A 45 -0.63 11.67 5.89
C CYS A 45 0.79 12.24 6.10
N SER A 46 1.65 11.51 6.82
CA SER A 46 3.04 11.90 7.12
C SER A 46 3.97 11.95 5.90
N ALA A 47 3.60 11.30 4.79
CA ALA A 47 4.33 11.41 3.51
C ALA A 47 4.07 12.75 2.79
N ARG A 48 3.16 13.60 3.29
CA ARG A 48 2.95 14.94 2.77
C ARG A 48 3.75 15.97 3.58
N GLN A 49 4.37 16.88 2.84
CA GLN A 49 5.17 18.00 3.34
C GLN A 49 4.44 18.92 4.33
N GLU A 50 3.12 19.05 4.25
CA GLU A 50 2.30 19.86 5.18
C GLU A 50 2.11 19.18 6.57
N GLY A 51 2.45 17.88 6.71
CA GLY A 51 2.27 17.10 7.94
C GLY A 51 3.54 16.89 8.77
N ARG A 52 4.68 17.51 8.40
CA ARG A 52 5.88 17.47 9.23
C ARG A 52 5.85 18.66 10.19
N HIS A 53 5.72 18.40 11.50
CA HIS A 53 6.14 19.40 12.48
C HIS A 53 7.63 19.72 12.22
N VAL A 54 7.93 20.98 11.93
CA VAL A 54 9.30 21.49 11.98
C VAL A 54 9.61 21.63 13.46
N VAL A 55 10.50 20.78 13.98
CA VAL A 55 11.08 20.97 15.31
C VAL A 55 12.35 21.78 15.09
N GLU A 56 12.40 22.99 15.64
CA GLU A 56 13.63 23.80 15.77
C GLU A 56 14.45 23.34 16.99
#